data_AF-A0A3C0BL69-F1
#
_entry.id   AF-A0A3C0BL69-F1
#
_cell.length_a   1.000
_cell.length_b   1.000
_cell.length_c   1.000
_cell.angle_alpha   90.00
_cell.angle_beta   90.00
_cell.angle_gamma   90.00
#
_symmetry.space_group_name_H-M   'P 1'
#
loop_
_entity.id
_entity.type
_entity.pdbx_description
1 polymer ?
#
loop_
_entity_poly.entity_id
_entity_poly.type
_entity_poly.pdbx_seq_one_letter_code
_entity_poly.pdbx_strand_id
1 'polypeptide(L)'
;MQMSEPEHTYFSEAGRAGRKDGGEPEWAMMYGLYCRNPDSFSRFHRLTVDEIWSFYEGEPFRLYLLYPDGSTASVVMGPDYEAGQTRQFLIPAGVWQ
;
A
#
# COMPACT_ATOMS: atom_id res chain seq x y z
N MET A 1 -12.45 -3.68 11.44
CA MET A 1 -11.01 -3.88 11.19
C MET A 1 -10.60 -5.25 11.67
N GLN A 2 -9.70 -5.91 10.94
CA GLN A 2 -9.09 -7.20 11.22
C GLN A 2 -7.57 -7.01 11.35
N MET A 3 -6.89 -7.86 12.10
CA MET A 3 -5.43 -7.82 12.23
C MET A 3 -4.79 -8.74 11.19
N SER A 4 -3.82 -8.23 10.44
CA SER A 4 -2.89 -9.04 9.65
C SER A 4 -1.76 -9.52 10.56
N GLU A 5 -1.81 -10.77 11.06
CA GLU A 5 -0.77 -11.31 11.94
C GLU A 5 0.66 -11.23 11.35
N PRO A 6 0.91 -11.47 10.04
CA PRO A 6 2.28 -11.39 9.50
C PRO A 6 2.88 -9.97 9.51
N GLU A 7 2.03 -8.95 9.50
CA GLU A 7 2.39 -7.53 9.29
C GLU A 7 2.05 -6.66 10.51
N HIS A 8 1.39 -7.24 11.51
CA HIS A 8 0.76 -6.59 12.66
C HIS A 8 -0.05 -5.33 12.31
N THR A 9 -0.58 -5.27 11.09
CA THR A 9 -1.31 -4.11 10.55
C THR A 9 -2.80 -4.37 10.66
N TYR A 10 -3.54 -3.42 11.22
CA TYR A 10 -5.01 -3.49 11.18
C TYR A 10 -5.49 -3.05 9.81
N PHE A 11 -6.41 -3.80 9.21
CA PHE A 11 -7.00 -3.43 7.94
C PHE A 11 -8.51 -3.61 7.91
N SER A 12 -9.17 -2.95 6.96
CA SER A 12 -10.58 -3.14 6.66
C SER A 12 -10.81 -3.03 5.16
N GLU A 13 -11.33 -4.09 4.55
CA GLU A 13 -11.79 -4.01 3.16
C GLU A 13 -12.98 -3.03 3.10
N ALA A 14 -12.86 -2.04 2.23
CA ALA A 14 -13.89 -1.04 1.95
C ALA A 14 -14.80 -1.49 0.79
N GLY A 15 -14.24 -2.27 -0.14
CA GLY A 15 -14.99 -2.86 -1.24
C GLY A 15 -14.11 -3.67 -2.18
N ARG A 16 -14.74 -4.47 -3.03
CA ARG A 16 -14.09 -5.29 -4.03
C ARG A 16 -15.02 -5.48 -5.23
N ALA A 17 -14.46 -5.47 -6.43
CA ALA A 17 -15.20 -5.79 -7.64
C ALA A 17 -15.74 -7.23 -7.59
N GLY A 18 -16.92 -7.45 -8.18
CA GLY A 18 -17.38 -8.81 -8.47
C GLY A 18 -16.42 -9.52 -9.43
N ARG A 19 -16.30 -10.85 -9.29
CA ARG A 19 -15.54 -11.67 -10.23
C ARG A 19 -16.35 -11.86 -11.51
N LYS A 20 -15.86 -11.38 -12.65
CA LYS A 20 -16.41 -11.79 -13.96
C LYS A 20 -15.82 -13.14 -14.34
N ASP A 21 -16.67 -14.07 -14.76
CA ASP A 21 -16.29 -15.39 -15.30
C ASP A 21 -15.29 -16.19 -14.43
N GLY A 22 -15.35 -16.03 -13.10
CA GLY A 22 -14.47 -16.73 -12.15
C GLY A 22 -13.04 -16.17 -12.06
N GLY A 23 -12.71 -15.10 -12.78
CA GLY A 23 -11.41 -14.43 -12.73
C GLY A 23 -11.12 -13.70 -11.42
N GLU A 24 -9.92 -13.12 -11.33
CA GLU A 24 -9.55 -12.23 -10.23
C GLU A 24 -10.39 -10.94 -10.23
N PRO A 25 -10.70 -10.36 -9.07
CA PRO A 25 -11.42 -9.10 -9.00
C PRO A 25 -10.61 -7.98 -9.66
N GLU A 26 -11.28 -7.16 -10.47
CA GLU A 26 -10.64 -6.05 -11.21
C GLU A 26 -10.06 -4.98 -10.28
N TRP A 27 -10.64 -4.81 -9.09
CA TRP A 27 -10.14 -3.91 -8.05
C TRP A 27 -10.57 -4.39 -6.66
N ALA A 28 -9.80 -3.97 -5.67
CA ALA A 28 -10.18 -4.00 -4.27
C ALA A 28 -9.70 -2.70 -3.62
N MET A 29 -10.40 -2.27 -2.58
CA MET A 29 -10.03 -1.11 -1.79
C MET A 29 -10.07 -1.51 -0.32
N MET A 30 -9.03 -1.14 0.42
CA MET A 30 -8.98 -1.32 1.85
C MET A 30 -8.40 -0.09 2.53
N TYR A 31 -8.63 0.02 3.83
CA TYR A 31 -7.91 0.92 4.73
C TYR A 31 -6.94 0.10 5.57
N GLY A 32 -5.71 0.57 5.70
CA GLY A 32 -4.71 0.03 6.62
C GLY A 32 -4.38 1.06 7.70
N LEU A 33 -4.29 0.61 8.95
CA LEU A 33 -3.80 1.37 10.10
C LEU A 33 -2.47 0.76 10.56
N TYR A 34 -1.39 1.50 10.33
CA TYR A 34 -0.04 1.13 10.72
C TYR A 34 0.28 1.78 12.07
N CYS A 35 0.63 0.95 13.04
CA CYS A 35 0.93 1.37 14.40
C CYS A 35 2.42 1.17 14.72
N ARG A 36 2.94 1.95 15.67
CA ARG A 36 4.28 1.73 16.25
C ARG A 36 4.27 0.67 17.37
N ASN A 37 3.10 0.37 17.92
CA ASN A 37 2.93 -0.65 18.95
C ASN A 37 1.55 -1.33 18.82
N PRO A 38 1.48 -2.60 18.37
CA PRO A 38 2.61 -3.38 17.87
C PRO A 38 3.22 -2.74 16.62
N ASP A 39 4.52 -2.93 16.42
CA ASP A 39 5.20 -2.41 15.24
C ASP A 39 4.62 -3.04 13.98
N SER A 40 4.05 -2.18 13.13
CA SER A 40 3.32 -2.55 11.92
C SER A 40 4.14 -2.20 10.70
N PHE A 41 4.17 -3.10 9.71
CA PHE A 41 4.86 -2.86 8.45
C PHE A 41 4.18 -3.64 7.35
N SER A 42 4.21 -3.11 6.12
CA SER A 42 3.86 -3.91 4.95
C SER A 42 5.07 -4.74 4.57
N ARG A 43 4.89 -6.06 4.45
CA ARG A 43 5.96 -6.96 4.00
C ARG A 43 6.23 -6.73 2.54
N PHE A 44 7.49 -6.94 2.13
CA PHE A 44 7.82 -6.85 0.72
C PHE A 44 6.98 -7.80 -0.13
N HIS A 45 6.23 -7.25 -1.08
CA HIS A 45 5.38 -8.01 -1.98
C HIS A 45 5.24 -7.32 -3.34
N ARG A 46 4.60 -8.02 -4.28
CA ARG A 46 4.42 -7.55 -5.64
C ARG A 46 3.08 -8.01 -6.17
N LEU A 47 2.38 -7.10 -6.82
CA LEU A 47 1.08 -7.37 -7.43
C LEU A 47 1.19 -7.42 -8.96
N THR A 48 0.24 -8.11 -9.58
CA THR A 48 0.07 -8.18 -11.05
C THR A 48 -0.79 -7.04 -11.59
N VAL A 49 -1.27 -6.16 -10.71
CA VAL A 49 -2.08 -4.97 -11.00
C VAL A 49 -1.46 -3.76 -10.32
N ASP A 50 -1.81 -2.57 -10.80
CA ASP A 50 -1.41 -1.32 -10.16
C ASP A 50 -2.06 -1.20 -8.77
N GLU A 51 -1.34 -0.60 -7.83
CA GLU A 51 -1.85 -0.30 -6.50
C GLU A 51 -1.71 1.19 -6.20
N ILE A 52 -2.76 1.78 -5.64
CA ILE A 52 -2.75 3.19 -5.23
C ILE A 52 -2.75 3.24 -3.71
N TRP A 53 -1.68 3.78 -3.15
CA TRP A 53 -1.63 4.14 -1.74
C TRP A 53 -2.20 5.54 -1.53
N SER A 54 -3.12 5.67 -0.58
CA SER A 54 -3.73 6.94 -0.18
C SER A 54 -3.51 7.19 1.31
N PHE A 55 -2.73 8.22 1.64
CA PHE A 55 -2.51 8.68 3.00
C PHE A 55 -3.69 9.54 3.47
N TYR A 56 -4.32 9.11 4.56
CA TYR A 56 -5.43 9.82 5.19
C TYR A 56 -4.92 10.71 6.33
N GLU A 57 -4.32 10.11 7.35
CA GLU A 57 -3.90 10.76 8.59
C GLU A 57 -2.78 9.97 9.28
N GLY A 58 -2.04 10.61 10.19
CA GLY A 58 -1.03 9.97 11.04
C GLY A 58 0.38 10.50 10.81
N GLU A 59 1.37 9.70 11.23
CA GLU A 59 2.78 9.96 10.97
C GLU A 59 3.13 9.56 9.52
N PRO A 60 4.03 10.29 8.84
CA PRO A 60 4.45 9.91 7.50
C PRO A 60 5.19 8.57 7.52
N PHE A 61 5.03 7.78 6.46
CA PHE A 61 5.73 6.51 6.29
C PHE A 61 6.37 6.41 4.92
N ARG A 62 7.32 5.49 4.76
CA ARG A 62 8.08 5.32 3.52
C ARG A 62 7.68 4.04 2.82
N LEU A 63 7.37 4.16 1.53
CA LEU A 63 7.27 3.04 0.59
C LEU A 63 8.62 2.88 -0.11
N TYR A 64 9.12 1.66 -0.19
CA TYR A 64 10.34 1.33 -0.90
C TYR A 64 9.98 0.59 -2.19
N LEU A 65 10.57 0.96 -3.31
CA LEU A 65 10.18 0.45 -4.63
C LEU A 65 11.40 -0.19 -5.31
N LEU A 66 11.26 -1.44 -5.74
CA LEU A 66 12.27 -2.13 -6.55
C LEU A 66 11.65 -2.49 -7.90
N TYR A 67 12.14 -1.81 -8.94
CA TYR A 67 11.62 -1.95 -10.30
C TYR A 67 12.20 -3.17 -11.01
N PRO A 68 11.48 -3.75 -11.99
CA PRO A 68 11.97 -4.90 -12.76
C PRO A 68 13.28 -4.67 -13.52
N ASP A 69 13.62 -3.43 -13.83
CA ASP A 69 14.87 -3.04 -14.50
C ASP A 69 16.07 -2.96 -13.53
N GLY A 70 15.86 -3.24 -12.25
CA GLY A 70 16.86 -3.20 -11.20
C GLY A 70 17.05 -1.83 -10.56
N SER A 71 16.35 -0.79 -11.03
CA SER A 71 16.35 0.52 -10.37
C SER A 71 15.53 0.49 -9.08
N THR A 72 15.83 1.40 -8.15
CA THR A 72 15.11 1.52 -6.88
C THR A 72 14.69 2.96 -6.63
N ALA A 73 13.58 3.12 -5.92
CA ALA A 73 13.12 4.42 -5.45
C ALA A 73 12.48 4.29 -4.07
N SER A 74 12.17 5.43 -3.46
CA SER A 74 11.29 5.44 -2.29
C SER A 74 10.42 6.68 -2.30
N VAL A 75 9.23 6.55 -1.72
CA VAL A 75 8.23 7.62 -1.62
C VAL A 75 7.86 7.80 -0.17
N VAL A 76 7.81 9.04 0.31
CA VAL A 76 7.31 9.34 1.66
C VAL A 76 5.85 9.72 1.53
N MET A 77 4.99 8.88 2.10
CA MET A 77 3.55 9.13 2.21
C MET A 77 3.31 10.01 3.42
N GLY A 78 2.60 11.13 3.24
CA GLY A 78 2.32 12.07 4.32
C GLY A 78 1.75 13.41 3.83
N PRO A 79 1.42 14.32 4.76
CA PRO A 79 0.70 15.54 4.44
C PRO A 79 1.60 16.73 4.05
N ASP A 80 2.91 16.67 4.28
CA ASP A 80 3.83 17.80 4.12
C ASP A 80 4.45 17.84 2.71
N TYR A 81 3.82 18.60 1.81
CA TYR A 81 4.27 18.78 0.43
C TYR A 81 5.58 19.57 0.33
N GLU A 82 5.85 20.50 1.24
CA GLU A 82 7.09 21.29 1.24
C GLU A 82 8.29 20.40 1.59
N ALA A 83 8.07 19.38 2.43
CA ALA A 83 9.04 18.32 2.71
C ALA A 83 9.10 17.23 1.63
N GLY A 84 8.38 17.38 0.51
CA GLY A 84 8.37 16.42 -0.60
C GLY A 84 7.57 15.13 -0.32
N GLN A 85 6.67 15.14 0.66
CA GLN A 85 5.75 14.03 0.92
C GLN A 85 4.58 14.07 -0.08
N THR A 86 3.96 12.93 -0.31
CA THR A 86 2.74 12.84 -1.13
C THR A 86 1.60 12.16 -0.37
N ARG A 87 0.37 12.57 -0.65
CA ARG A 87 -0.82 11.92 -0.10
C ARG A 87 -1.29 10.74 -0.93
N GLN A 88 -0.96 10.70 -2.22
CA GLN A 88 -1.34 9.58 -3.08
C GLN A 88 -0.17 9.20 -3.98
N PHE A 89 0.01 7.90 -4.17
CA PHE A 89 1.05 7.38 -5.04
C PHE A 89 0.56 6.09 -5.71
N LEU A 90 0.76 5.99 -7.02
CA LEU A 90 0.51 4.78 -7.80
C LEU A 90 1.80 3.98 -7.92
N ILE A 91 1.74 2.73 -7.47
CA ILE A 91 2.78 1.73 -7.65
C ILE A 91 2.38 0.88 -8.85
N PRO A 92 3.15 0.92 -9.95
CA PRO A 92 2.83 0.13 -11.13
C PRO A 92 2.90 -1.37 -10.85
N ALA A 93 2.08 -2.14 -11.55
CA ALA A 93 2.12 -3.59 -11.55
C ALA A 93 3.55 -4.12 -11.78
N GLY A 94 3.93 -5.14 -11.03
CA GLY A 94 5.24 -5.77 -11.18
C GLY A 94 6.39 -5.09 -10.41
N VAL A 95 6.16 -3.96 -9.73
CA VAL A 95 7.13 -3.35 -8.80
C VAL A 95 7.03 -4.05 -7.44
N TRP A 96 8.18 -4.39 -6.84
CA TRP A 96 8.21 -4.84 -5.45
C TRP A 96 8.10 -3.64 -4.51
N GLN A 97 7.22 -3.74 -3.52
CA GLN A 97 6.94 -2.71 -2.51
C GLN A 97 6.98 -3.27 -1.10
#